data_AF-A0A9E6ZWK5-F1
#
_entry.id   AF-A0A9E6ZWK5-F1
#
_cell.length_a   1.000
_cell.length_b   1.000
_cell.length_c   1.000
_cell.angle_alpha   90.00
_cell.angle_beta   90.00
_cell.angle_gamma   90.00
#
_symmetry.space_group_name_H-M   'P 1'
#
loop_
_entity.id
_entity.type
_entity.pdbx_description
1 polymer ?
#
loop_
_entity_poly.entity_id
_entity_poly.type
_entity_poly.pdbx_seq_one_letter_code
_entity_poly.pdbx_strand_id
1 'polypeptide(L)'
;MYRFFAAFGFLLAFAGAAHWVVPAGRHALALVSAQDDAARLADLQLTGVLTEARVAEEIDAALAEGDGELAASFVELAQERGVPVTAERRSRVALANAPGASFARGAGSFGYGFLTGQGEDMAGLAGAAAGDLTVWGDVRDLGREAANWARGEPVDQFMVNLAGIGVVATGATYAAFGAPLTFRAGLSVLKGARRAGVVGGRFAGNIAAAVRGGSKAQLAALVGDLGTAGSKAGTRATFAGLRHVDDAAGAARLSALAQAKGGKTLAVVKTLGRGALFLTEAMAKLAYWIIAAALNVLGLIASFNAMVVAMLRPMWKKKRRRPQPLPA
;
A
#
# COMPACT_ATOMS: atom_id res chain seq x y z
N MET A 1 52.64 -19.09 -8.75
CA MET A 1 51.49 -19.59 -9.53
C MET A 1 50.23 -19.71 -8.70
N TYR A 2 50.20 -20.46 -7.58
CA TYR A 2 48.99 -20.64 -6.75
C TYR A 2 48.25 -19.34 -6.36
N ARG A 3 48.97 -18.31 -5.92
CA ARG A 3 48.38 -17.01 -5.53
C ARG A 3 47.77 -16.22 -6.71
N PHE A 4 48.27 -16.44 -7.92
CA PHE A 4 47.74 -15.82 -9.14
C PHE A 4 46.44 -16.51 -9.56
N PHE A 5 46.43 -17.85 -9.59
CA PHE A 5 45.21 -18.62 -9.89
C PHE A 5 44.11 -18.37 -8.84
N ALA A 6 44.48 -18.22 -7.56
CA ALA A 6 43.53 -17.85 -6.52
C ALA A 6 42.94 -16.44 -6.76
N ALA A 7 43.76 -15.42 -7.02
CA ALA A 7 43.28 -14.06 -7.27
C ALA A 7 42.42 -13.95 -8.55
N PHE A 8 42.81 -14.67 -9.60
CA PHE A 8 42.06 -14.76 -10.85
C PHE A 8 40.72 -15.50 -10.66
N GLY A 9 40.70 -16.58 -9.89
CA GLY A 9 39.47 -17.28 -9.51
C GLY A 9 38.51 -16.41 -8.73
N PHE A 10 39.01 -15.61 -7.77
CA PHE A 10 38.18 -14.63 -7.05
C PHE A 10 37.62 -13.54 -7.97
N LEU A 11 38.42 -13.03 -8.91
CA LEU A 11 37.96 -12.03 -9.87
C LEU A 11 36.81 -12.57 -10.73
N LEU A 12 36.93 -13.80 -11.24
CA LEU A 12 35.86 -14.45 -12.00
C LEU A 12 34.63 -14.71 -11.14
N ALA A 13 34.79 -15.08 -9.87
CA ALA A 13 33.67 -15.26 -8.94
C ALA A 13 32.92 -13.95 -8.68
N PHE A 14 33.63 -12.83 -8.47
CA PHE A 14 33.00 -11.52 -8.30
C PHE A 14 32.32 -11.03 -9.59
N ALA A 15 32.94 -11.23 -10.75
CA ALA A 15 32.35 -10.91 -12.05
C ALA A 15 31.08 -11.75 -12.33
N GLY A 16 31.09 -13.04 -12.00
CA GLY A 16 29.92 -13.91 -12.09
C GLY A 16 28.81 -13.50 -11.12
N ALA A 17 29.15 -13.10 -9.89
CA ALA A 17 28.18 -12.60 -8.93
C ALA A 17 27.55 -11.26 -9.36
N ALA A 18 28.26 -10.40 -10.10
CA ALA A 18 27.71 -9.16 -10.63
C ALA A 18 26.51 -9.39 -11.58
N HIS A 19 26.50 -10.50 -12.34
CA HIS A 19 25.37 -10.87 -13.19
C HIS A 19 24.06 -11.08 -12.40
N TRP A 20 24.13 -11.49 -11.13
CA TRP A 20 22.96 -11.67 -10.28
C TRP A 20 22.60 -10.40 -9.49
N VAL A 21 23.61 -9.64 -9.07
CA VAL A 21 23.43 -8.43 -8.27
C VAL A 21 22.88 -7.27 -9.10
N VAL A 22 23.37 -7.08 -10.33
CA VAL A 22 22.98 -5.94 -11.18
C VAL A 22 21.49 -5.97 -11.55
N PRO A 23 20.90 -7.11 -11.98
CA PRO A 23 19.47 -7.19 -12.27
C PRO A 23 18.58 -6.97 -11.04
N ALA A 24 19.00 -7.42 -9.86
CA ALA A 24 18.26 -7.20 -8.63
C ALA A 24 18.34 -5.73 -8.18
N GLY A 25 19.51 -5.12 -8.30
CA GLY A 25 19.75 -3.70 -8.00
C GLY A 25 18.91 -2.77 -8.87
N ARG A 26 18.80 -3.01 -10.19
CA ARG A 26 17.93 -2.20 -11.07
C ARG A 26 16.43 -2.32 -10.72
N HIS A 27 15.97 -3.50 -10.31
CA HIS A 27 14.57 -3.69 -9.89
C HIS A 27 14.28 -2.96 -8.60
N ALA A 28 15.19 -3.04 -7.63
CA ALA A 28 15.08 -2.28 -6.40
C ALA A 28 15.10 -0.77 -6.66
N LEU A 29 16.01 -0.29 -7.53
CA LEU A 29 16.08 1.12 -7.92
C LEU A 29 14.79 1.59 -8.59
N ALA A 30 14.19 0.76 -9.45
CA ALA A 30 12.91 1.06 -10.09
C ALA A 30 11.79 1.25 -9.05
N LEU A 31 11.72 0.39 -8.03
CA LEU A 31 10.75 0.54 -6.93
C LEU A 31 10.94 1.82 -6.13
N VAL A 32 12.19 2.23 -5.89
CA VAL A 32 12.54 3.45 -5.15
C VAL A 32 12.25 4.70 -5.96
N SER A 33 12.59 4.68 -7.25
CA SER A 33 12.28 5.78 -8.16
C SER A 33 10.77 6.00 -8.34
N ALA A 34 9.96 4.95 -8.12
CA ALA A 34 8.51 5.00 -8.16
C ALA A 34 7.86 5.30 -6.79
N GLN A 35 8.64 5.66 -5.76
CA GLN A 35 8.13 5.88 -4.39
C GLN A 35 6.99 6.91 -4.30
N ASP A 36 6.99 7.90 -5.20
CA ASP A 36 6.02 8.99 -5.24
C ASP A 36 4.84 8.68 -6.18
N ASP A 37 4.90 7.56 -6.90
CA ASP A 37 3.86 7.08 -7.80
C ASP A 37 3.34 5.71 -7.33
N ALA A 38 2.30 5.77 -6.49
CA ALA A 38 1.68 4.58 -5.90
C ALA A 38 1.16 3.58 -6.96
N ALA A 39 0.68 4.09 -8.11
CA ALA A 39 0.14 3.25 -9.17
C ALA A 39 1.27 2.47 -9.86
N ARG A 40 2.35 3.16 -10.22
CA ARG A 40 3.53 2.54 -10.83
C ARG A 40 4.22 1.56 -9.87
N LEU A 41 4.27 1.89 -8.59
CA LEU A 41 4.85 1.01 -7.57
C LEU A 41 4.04 -0.27 -7.40
N ALA A 42 2.71 -0.15 -7.29
CA ALA A 42 1.82 -1.31 -7.30
C ALA A 42 2.02 -2.13 -8.58
N ASP A 43 2.21 -1.45 -9.71
CA ASP A 43 2.36 -2.13 -10.98
C ASP A 43 3.61 -3.00 -11.08
N LEU A 44 4.73 -2.47 -10.58
CA LEU A 44 6.01 -3.18 -10.50
C LEU A 44 5.90 -4.40 -9.58
N GLN A 45 5.20 -4.27 -8.46
CA GLN A 45 5.07 -5.35 -7.48
C GLN A 45 4.15 -6.48 -7.94
N LEU A 46 3.07 -6.15 -8.65
CA LEU A 46 2.14 -7.16 -9.18
C LEU A 46 2.79 -8.09 -10.20
N THR A 47 3.78 -7.62 -10.94
CA THR A 47 4.46 -8.39 -12.00
C THR A 47 5.09 -9.69 -11.49
N GLY A 48 5.52 -9.73 -10.22
CA GLY A 48 6.11 -10.94 -9.61
C GLY A 48 5.14 -11.81 -8.81
N VAL A 49 3.92 -11.33 -8.56
CA VAL A 49 3.00 -11.94 -7.58
C VAL A 49 1.70 -12.43 -8.25
N LEU A 50 1.23 -11.73 -9.29
CA LEU A 50 -0.04 -12.02 -9.94
C LEU A 50 0.11 -13.16 -10.97
N THR A 51 0.20 -14.40 -10.47
CA THR A 51 0.21 -15.60 -11.31
C THR A 51 -1.20 -16.08 -11.64
N GLU A 52 -1.37 -16.86 -12.71
CA GLU A 52 -2.66 -17.47 -13.07
C GLU A 52 -3.23 -18.31 -11.92
N ALA A 53 -2.39 -19.13 -11.27
CA ALA A 53 -2.79 -19.94 -10.13
C ALA A 53 -3.31 -19.07 -8.96
N ARG A 54 -2.61 -17.97 -8.66
CA ARG A 54 -3.02 -17.05 -7.59
C ARG A 54 -4.34 -16.36 -7.90
N VAL A 55 -4.52 -15.88 -9.13
CA VAL A 55 -5.76 -15.25 -9.57
C VAL A 55 -6.94 -16.22 -9.46
N ALA A 56 -6.75 -17.47 -9.89
CA ALA A 56 -7.77 -18.51 -9.78
C ALA A 56 -8.15 -18.78 -8.31
N GLU A 57 -7.15 -18.96 -7.44
CA GLU A 57 -7.33 -19.18 -6.00
C GLU A 57 -8.11 -18.02 -5.35
N GLU A 58 -7.71 -16.77 -5.63
CA GLU A 58 -8.33 -15.59 -5.02
C GLU A 58 -9.78 -15.37 -5.50
N ILE A 59 -10.07 -15.64 -6.78
CA ILE A 59 -11.44 -15.61 -7.30
C ILE A 59 -12.31 -16.68 -6.63
N ASP A 60 -11.80 -17.91 -6.52
CA ASP A 60 -12.55 -19.01 -5.94
C ASP A 60 -12.79 -18.80 -4.44
N ALA A 61 -11.80 -18.29 -3.70
CA ALA A 61 -11.92 -17.92 -2.29
C ALA A 61 -12.94 -16.79 -2.09
N ALA A 62 -12.87 -15.72 -2.89
CA ALA A 62 -13.81 -14.61 -2.80
C ALA A 62 -15.25 -15.07 -3.06
N LEU A 63 -15.46 -15.94 -4.05
CA LEU A 63 -16.77 -16.52 -4.33
C LEU A 63 -17.28 -17.44 -3.21
N ALA A 64 -16.40 -18.20 -2.56
CA ALA A 64 -16.75 -19.04 -1.42
C ALA A 64 -17.19 -18.22 -0.20
N GLU A 65 -16.59 -17.04 -0.01
CA GLU A 65 -16.97 -16.07 1.02
C GLU A 65 -18.22 -15.24 0.64
N GLY A 66 -18.78 -15.43 -0.56
CA GLY A 66 -19.89 -14.62 -1.08
C GLY A 66 -19.48 -13.20 -1.48
N ASP A 67 -18.18 -12.92 -1.59
CA ASP A 67 -17.62 -11.63 -1.95
C ASP A 67 -17.51 -11.47 -3.48
N GLY A 68 -18.67 -11.25 -4.12
CA GLY A 68 -18.76 -11.05 -5.56
C GLY A 68 -17.99 -9.83 -6.06
N GLU A 69 -17.92 -8.76 -5.26
CA GLU A 69 -17.22 -7.52 -5.59
C GLU A 69 -15.70 -7.73 -5.65
N LEU A 70 -15.15 -8.40 -4.65
CA LEU A 70 -13.74 -8.77 -4.64
C LEU A 70 -13.41 -9.70 -5.81
N ALA A 71 -14.24 -10.71 -6.07
CA ALA A 71 -14.05 -11.61 -7.20
C ALA A 71 -14.08 -10.86 -8.55
N ALA A 72 -14.97 -9.88 -8.71
CA ALA A 72 -15.02 -9.03 -9.89
C ALA A 72 -13.74 -8.19 -10.05
N SER A 73 -13.24 -7.62 -8.96
CA SER A 73 -12.01 -6.83 -8.98
C SER A 73 -10.79 -7.65 -9.44
N PHE A 74 -10.71 -8.95 -9.08
CA PHE A 74 -9.66 -9.85 -9.56
C PHE A 74 -9.81 -10.20 -11.04
N VAL A 75 -11.03 -10.39 -11.54
CA VAL A 75 -11.28 -10.62 -12.97
C VAL A 75 -10.85 -9.42 -13.80
N GLU A 76 -11.21 -8.20 -13.37
CA GLU A 76 -10.79 -6.96 -14.03
C GLU A 76 -9.26 -6.77 -13.99
N LEU A 77 -8.63 -7.07 -12.85
CA LEU A 77 -7.17 -6.98 -12.70
C LEU A 77 -6.44 -7.98 -13.60
N ALA A 78 -6.93 -9.23 -13.68
CA ALA A 78 -6.38 -10.27 -14.54
C ALA A 78 -6.49 -9.89 -16.03
N GLN A 79 -7.64 -9.33 -16.44
CA GLN A 79 -7.85 -8.87 -17.81
C GLN A 79 -6.90 -7.74 -18.21
N GLU A 80 -6.67 -6.75 -17.34
CA GLU A 80 -5.69 -5.67 -17.59
C GLU A 80 -4.27 -6.23 -17.78
N ARG A 81 -3.92 -7.27 -17.02
CA ARG A 81 -2.58 -7.85 -17.00
C ARG A 81 -2.37 -8.99 -18.01
N GLY A 82 -3.40 -9.34 -18.78
CA GLY A 82 -3.34 -10.45 -19.72
C GLY A 82 -3.21 -11.83 -19.03
N VAL A 83 -3.58 -11.94 -17.75
CA VAL A 83 -3.61 -13.22 -17.04
C VAL A 83 -4.90 -13.95 -17.43
N PRO A 84 -4.82 -15.18 -17.95
CA PRO A 84 -6.01 -15.91 -18.38
C PRO A 84 -6.90 -16.26 -17.18
N VAL A 85 -8.21 -16.11 -17.37
CA VAL A 85 -9.24 -16.54 -16.41
C VAL A 85 -10.23 -17.42 -17.16
N THR A 86 -10.55 -18.58 -16.61
CA THR A 86 -11.48 -19.52 -17.24
C THR A 86 -12.87 -18.92 -17.41
N ALA A 87 -13.55 -19.26 -18.51
CA ALA A 87 -14.90 -18.75 -18.80
C ALA A 87 -15.90 -19.09 -17.68
N GLU A 88 -15.76 -20.28 -17.09
CA GLU A 88 -16.56 -20.73 -15.95
C GLU A 88 -16.43 -19.82 -14.72
N ARG A 89 -15.20 -19.39 -14.37
CA ARG A 89 -14.99 -18.45 -13.26
C ARG A 89 -15.61 -17.10 -13.55
N ARG A 90 -15.45 -16.59 -14.78
CA ARG A 90 -16.10 -15.33 -15.18
C ARG A 90 -17.63 -15.41 -15.07
N SER A 91 -18.24 -16.52 -15.47
CA SER A 91 -19.69 -16.70 -15.33
C SER A 91 -20.13 -16.78 -13.87
N ARG A 92 -19.39 -17.48 -13.01
CA ARG A 92 -19.70 -17.53 -11.56
C ARG A 92 -19.62 -16.14 -10.91
N VAL A 93 -18.61 -15.34 -11.27
CA VAL A 93 -18.49 -13.95 -10.80
C VAL A 93 -19.64 -13.08 -11.33
N ALA A 94 -20.02 -13.23 -12.60
CA ALA A 94 -21.14 -12.48 -13.18
C ALA A 94 -22.47 -12.83 -12.50
N LEU A 95 -22.71 -14.10 -12.18
CA LEU A 95 -23.89 -14.56 -11.45
C LEU A 95 -23.92 -14.04 -9.99
N ALA A 96 -22.77 -14.06 -9.30
CA ALA A 96 -22.64 -13.52 -7.95
C ALA A 96 -22.96 -12.01 -7.89
N ASN A 97 -22.68 -11.28 -8.98
CA ASN A 97 -22.93 -9.85 -9.11
C ASN A 97 -24.20 -9.51 -9.90
N ALA A 98 -25.08 -10.49 -10.16
CA ALA A 98 -26.26 -10.27 -11.00
C ALA A 98 -27.21 -9.20 -10.39
N PRO A 99 -27.72 -8.24 -11.20
CA PRO A 99 -28.48 -7.09 -10.72
C PRO A 99 -29.70 -7.44 -9.85
N GLY A 100 -30.42 -8.51 -10.18
CA GLY A 100 -31.68 -8.89 -9.51
C GLY A 100 -31.50 -9.35 -8.06
N ALA A 101 -30.39 -10.01 -7.73
CA ALA A 101 -30.11 -10.44 -6.36
C ALA A 101 -29.51 -9.30 -5.51
N SER A 102 -28.77 -8.38 -6.15
CA SER A 102 -28.14 -7.23 -5.49
C SER A 102 -29.10 -6.07 -5.21
N PHE A 103 -30.15 -5.88 -6.00
CA PHE A 103 -31.06 -4.73 -5.84
C PHE A 103 -31.99 -4.84 -4.62
N ALA A 104 -32.57 -6.02 -4.36
CA ALA A 104 -33.47 -6.23 -3.22
C ALA A 104 -32.74 -6.24 -1.87
N ARG A 105 -31.53 -6.82 -1.81
CA ARG A 105 -30.63 -6.67 -0.65
C ARG A 105 -30.17 -5.23 -0.50
N GLY A 106 -29.81 -4.60 -1.62
CA GLY A 106 -29.25 -3.26 -1.64
C GLY A 106 -30.19 -2.16 -1.14
N ALA A 107 -31.47 -2.19 -1.48
CA ALA A 107 -32.43 -1.19 -0.99
C ALA A 107 -32.65 -1.29 0.53
N GLY A 108 -32.74 -2.52 1.06
CA GLY A 108 -32.88 -2.77 2.49
C GLY A 108 -31.63 -2.44 3.29
N SER A 109 -30.45 -2.85 2.81
CA SER A 109 -29.18 -2.50 3.43
C SER A 109 -28.91 -1.00 3.34
N PHE A 110 -29.24 -0.33 2.23
CA PHE A 110 -29.19 1.13 2.10
C PHE A 110 -30.05 1.84 3.14
N GLY A 111 -31.32 1.47 3.29
CA GLY A 111 -32.19 2.05 4.32
C GLY A 111 -31.65 1.80 5.73
N TYR A 112 -31.19 0.58 6.02
CA TYR A 112 -30.58 0.23 7.29
C TYR A 112 -29.33 1.08 7.56
N GLY A 113 -28.41 1.17 6.60
CA GLY A 113 -27.19 1.94 6.75
C GLY A 113 -27.42 3.44 6.81
N PHE A 114 -28.42 3.97 6.12
CA PHE A 114 -28.84 5.37 6.25
C PHE A 114 -29.29 5.68 7.68
N LEU A 115 -30.09 4.81 8.28
CA LEU A 115 -30.64 5.00 9.62
C LEU A 115 -29.62 4.71 10.74
N THR A 116 -28.91 3.58 10.65
CA THR A 116 -28.03 3.09 11.71
C THR A 116 -26.58 3.53 11.58
N GLY A 117 -26.16 3.88 10.35
CA GLY A 117 -24.77 4.17 10.00
C GLY A 117 -23.91 2.91 9.84
N GLN A 118 -24.53 1.73 9.72
CA GLN A 118 -23.86 0.44 9.57
C GLN A 118 -24.21 -0.23 8.23
N GLY A 119 -23.22 -0.76 7.51
CA GLY A 119 -23.43 -1.49 6.27
C GLY A 119 -22.25 -2.41 5.97
N GLU A 120 -22.53 -3.67 5.67
CA GLU A 120 -21.53 -4.68 5.31
C GLU A 120 -21.35 -4.79 3.78
N ASP A 121 -22.25 -4.17 3.01
CA ASP A 121 -22.30 -4.18 1.55
C ASP A 121 -22.32 -2.74 0.98
N MET A 122 -22.09 -2.62 -0.34
CA MET A 122 -21.99 -1.33 -1.04
C MET A 122 -23.24 -0.44 -0.85
N ALA A 123 -24.41 -1.05 -0.76
CA ALA A 123 -25.65 -0.29 -0.65
C ALA A 123 -25.92 0.17 0.79
N GLY A 124 -25.66 -0.63 1.82
CA GLY A 124 -25.71 -0.17 3.21
C GLY A 124 -24.68 0.89 3.53
N LEU A 125 -23.49 0.82 2.93
CA LEU A 125 -22.51 1.88 3.01
C LEU A 125 -22.91 3.14 2.22
N ALA A 126 -23.54 3.01 1.05
CA ALA A 126 -24.10 4.14 0.33
C ALA A 126 -25.23 4.81 1.13
N GLY A 127 -26.04 4.03 1.85
CA GLY A 127 -27.04 4.52 2.79
C GLY A 127 -26.39 5.29 3.93
N ALA A 128 -25.39 4.70 4.58
CA ALA A 128 -24.64 5.35 5.66
C ALA A 128 -23.97 6.63 5.20
N ALA A 129 -23.34 6.63 4.02
CA ALA A 129 -22.76 7.82 3.40
C ALA A 129 -23.82 8.87 3.05
N ALA A 130 -24.98 8.47 2.53
CA ALA A 130 -26.10 9.37 2.27
C ALA A 130 -26.64 9.99 3.57
N GLY A 131 -26.68 9.22 4.67
CA GLY A 131 -27.03 9.71 6.01
C GLY A 131 -25.98 10.64 6.60
N ASP A 132 -24.70 10.32 6.42
CA ASP A 132 -23.55 11.12 6.87
C ASP A 132 -23.35 12.40 6.04
N LEU A 133 -23.84 12.44 4.79
CA LEU A 133 -23.89 13.64 3.95
C LEU A 133 -25.00 14.62 4.40
N THR A 134 -25.84 14.23 5.36
CA THR A 134 -26.79 15.11 6.04
C THR A 134 -26.31 15.45 7.46
N VAL A 135 -26.76 16.59 8.01
CA VAL A 135 -26.47 16.98 9.42
C VAL A 135 -26.85 15.86 10.41
N TRP A 136 -27.80 15.01 10.04
CA TRP A 136 -28.32 13.93 10.88
C TRP A 136 -27.26 12.94 11.35
N GLY A 137 -26.31 12.56 10.49
CA GLY A 137 -25.25 11.60 10.85
C GLY A 137 -24.36 12.11 11.98
N ASP A 138 -23.91 13.37 11.90
CA ASP A 138 -23.09 14.00 12.94
C ASP A 138 -23.85 14.18 14.26
N VAL A 139 -25.11 14.62 14.19
CA VAL A 139 -25.96 14.80 15.39
C VAL A 139 -26.25 13.46 16.07
N ARG A 140 -26.54 12.42 15.29
CA ARG A 140 -26.74 11.05 15.80
C ARG A 140 -25.49 10.52 16.51
N ASP A 141 -24.31 10.73 15.93
CA ASP A 141 -23.05 10.28 16.51
C ASP A 141 -22.76 11.00 17.84
N LEU A 142 -22.92 12.33 17.86
CA LEU A 142 -22.80 13.12 19.09
C LEU A 142 -23.82 12.70 20.15
N GLY A 143 -25.07 12.42 19.74
CA GLY A 143 -26.11 11.93 20.64
C GLY A 143 -25.79 10.57 21.25
N ARG A 144 -25.24 9.64 20.45
CA ARG A 144 -24.79 8.32 20.94
C ARG A 144 -23.69 8.46 21.97
N GLU A 145 -22.68 9.27 21.68
CA GLU A 145 -21.56 9.50 22.60
C GLU A 145 -21.99 10.29 23.85
N ALA A 146 -22.93 11.23 23.74
CA ALA A 146 -23.53 11.92 24.89
C ALA A 146 -24.32 10.95 25.79
N ALA A 147 -25.03 9.98 25.21
CA ALA A 147 -25.71 8.93 25.96
C ALA A 147 -24.71 8.00 26.67
N ASN A 148 -23.56 7.70 26.06
CA ASN A 148 -22.48 6.95 26.72
C ASN A 148 -21.93 7.75 27.91
N TRP A 149 -21.68 9.05 27.73
CA TRP A 149 -21.23 9.94 28.80
C TRP A 149 -22.24 9.99 29.97
N ALA A 150 -23.52 10.13 29.68
CA ALA A 150 -24.59 10.16 30.69
C ALA A 150 -24.71 8.83 31.47
N ARG A 151 -24.34 7.70 30.84
CA ARG A 151 -24.34 6.37 31.46
C ARG A 151 -23.01 6.01 32.16
N GLY A 152 -22.01 6.89 32.14
CA GLY A 152 -20.68 6.61 32.67
C GLY A 152 -19.88 5.59 31.84
N GLU A 153 -20.30 5.32 30.60
CA GLU A 153 -19.61 4.45 29.65
C GLU A 153 -18.43 5.20 28.97
N PRO A 154 -17.40 4.48 28.50
CA PRO A 154 -16.28 5.11 27.79
C PRO A 154 -16.76 5.80 26.51
N VAL A 155 -16.42 7.09 26.37
CA VAL A 155 -16.76 7.93 25.22
C VAL A 155 -15.67 7.84 24.15
N ASP A 156 -16.07 7.60 22.90
CA ASP A 156 -15.12 7.63 21.78
C ASP A 156 -14.82 9.07 21.35
N GLN A 157 -13.80 9.67 21.98
CA GLN A 157 -13.39 11.05 21.66
C GLN A 157 -13.01 11.25 20.18
N PHE A 158 -12.53 10.20 19.51
CA PHE A 158 -12.22 10.29 18.08
C PHE A 158 -13.49 10.51 17.26
N MET A 159 -14.55 9.77 17.60
CA MET A 159 -15.86 9.91 16.95
C MET A 159 -16.50 11.28 17.24
N VAL A 160 -16.41 11.76 18.48
CA VAL A 160 -16.90 13.10 18.87
C VAL A 160 -16.20 14.20 18.06
N ASN A 161 -14.87 14.13 17.94
CA ASN A 161 -14.10 15.11 17.16
C ASN A 161 -14.46 15.07 15.68
N LEU A 162 -14.59 13.89 15.08
CA LEU A 162 -15.00 13.74 13.69
C LEU A 162 -16.41 14.27 13.44
N ALA A 163 -17.36 13.98 14.34
CA ALA A 163 -18.72 14.49 14.25
C ALA A 163 -18.76 16.02 14.41
N GLY A 164 -18.00 16.59 15.34
CA GLY A 164 -17.85 18.04 15.47
C GLY A 164 -17.30 18.71 14.21
N ILE A 165 -16.26 18.12 13.59
CA ILE A 165 -15.73 18.57 12.30
C ILE A 165 -16.80 18.45 11.20
N GLY A 166 -17.57 17.37 11.18
CA GLY A 166 -18.67 17.15 10.23
C GLY A 166 -19.79 18.18 10.33
N VAL A 167 -20.22 18.56 11.53
CA VAL A 167 -21.23 19.62 11.73
C VAL A 167 -20.72 20.95 11.16
N VAL A 168 -19.48 21.32 11.48
CA VAL A 168 -18.87 22.56 10.97
C VAL A 168 -18.74 22.51 9.44
N ALA A 169 -18.29 21.39 8.88
CA ALA A 169 -18.16 21.20 7.45
C ALA A 169 -19.51 21.28 6.73
N THR A 170 -20.55 20.71 7.33
CA THR A 170 -21.91 20.78 6.81
C THR A 170 -22.44 22.21 6.85
N GLY A 171 -22.27 22.91 7.98
CA GLY A 171 -22.61 24.32 8.10
C GLY A 171 -21.89 25.21 7.09
N ALA A 172 -20.59 25.00 6.88
CA ALA A 172 -19.79 25.73 5.89
C ALA A 172 -20.20 25.42 4.43
N THR A 173 -20.68 24.19 4.16
CA THR A 173 -21.21 23.84 2.84
C THR A 173 -22.45 24.66 2.51
N TYR A 174 -23.39 24.80 3.45
CA TYR A 174 -24.62 25.57 3.25
C TYR A 174 -24.41 27.08 3.30
N ALA A 175 -23.50 27.56 4.15
CA ALA A 175 -23.26 29.00 4.33
C ALA A 175 -22.38 29.62 3.23
N ALA A 176 -21.44 28.85 2.65
CA ALA A 176 -20.41 29.39 1.77
C ALA A 176 -20.14 28.57 0.50
N PHE A 177 -20.89 27.49 0.22
CA PHE A 177 -20.56 26.53 -0.84
C PHE A 177 -19.11 26.01 -0.75
N GLY A 178 -18.51 26.03 0.45
CA GLY A 178 -17.04 26.12 0.60
C GLY A 178 -16.31 24.84 1.00
N ALA A 179 -17.01 23.74 1.30
CA ALA A 179 -16.37 22.46 1.63
C ALA A 179 -16.40 21.51 0.42
N PRO A 180 -15.25 20.97 -0.04
CA PRO A 180 -15.22 20.01 -1.14
C PRO A 180 -16.06 18.76 -0.83
N LEU A 181 -16.80 18.24 -1.82
CA LEU A 181 -17.57 16.99 -1.69
C LEU A 181 -16.68 15.81 -1.24
N THR A 182 -15.43 15.79 -1.69
CA THR A 182 -14.42 14.80 -1.30
C THR A 182 -14.05 14.91 0.17
N PHE A 183 -14.07 16.10 0.78
CA PHE A 183 -13.83 16.24 2.21
C PHE A 183 -14.96 15.60 3.03
N ARG A 184 -16.22 15.79 2.64
CA ARG A 184 -17.36 15.16 3.34
C ARG A 184 -17.40 13.65 3.15
N ALA A 185 -17.15 13.19 1.92
CA ALA A 185 -16.99 11.77 1.64
C ALA A 185 -15.86 11.16 2.49
N GLY A 186 -14.75 11.88 2.64
CA GLY A 186 -13.63 11.47 3.49
C GLY A 186 -13.98 11.34 4.97
N LEU A 187 -14.76 12.27 5.52
CA LEU A 187 -15.24 12.18 6.89
C LEU A 187 -16.13 10.96 7.10
N SER A 188 -17.03 10.66 6.15
CA SER A 188 -17.87 9.46 6.21
C SER A 188 -17.03 8.19 6.11
N VAL A 189 -16.04 8.14 5.21
CA VAL A 189 -15.08 7.02 5.14
C VAL A 189 -14.36 6.83 6.47
N LEU A 190 -13.88 7.90 7.11
CA LEU A 190 -13.20 7.84 8.41
C LEU A 190 -14.12 7.34 9.54
N LYS A 191 -15.36 7.81 9.58
CA LYS A 191 -16.36 7.37 10.56
C LYS A 191 -16.71 5.90 10.38
N GLY A 192 -17.01 5.50 9.13
CA GLY A 192 -17.29 4.10 8.80
C GLY A 192 -16.10 3.21 9.13
N ALA A 193 -14.88 3.66 8.83
CA ALA A 193 -13.66 2.94 9.16
C ALA A 193 -13.42 2.82 10.67
N ARG A 194 -13.72 3.86 11.45
CA ARG A 194 -13.64 3.81 12.91
C ARG A 194 -14.62 2.79 13.49
N ARG A 195 -15.87 2.81 13.01
CA ARG A 195 -16.91 1.85 13.41
C ARG A 195 -16.55 0.42 13.03
N ALA A 196 -15.94 0.22 11.86
CA ALA A 196 -15.45 -1.08 11.40
C ALA A 196 -14.15 -1.54 12.11
N GLY A 197 -13.61 -0.75 13.04
CA GLY A 197 -12.39 -1.08 13.77
C GLY A 197 -11.13 -1.12 12.90
N VAL A 198 -11.17 -0.57 11.67
CA VAL A 198 -10.03 -0.62 10.73
C VAL A 198 -9.07 0.56 10.90
N VAL A 199 -9.48 1.59 11.65
CA VAL A 199 -8.63 2.72 12.03
C VAL A 199 -7.60 2.28 13.07
N GLY A 200 -6.33 2.21 12.65
CA GLY A 200 -5.22 1.90 13.54
C GLY A 200 -4.97 2.98 14.61
N GLY A 201 -4.45 2.58 15.77
CA GLY A 201 -4.18 3.51 16.88
C GLY A 201 -3.18 4.63 16.52
N ARG A 202 -2.18 4.33 15.67
CA ARG A 202 -1.22 5.33 15.17
C ARG A 202 -1.90 6.37 14.29
N PHE A 203 -2.73 5.92 13.36
CA PHE A 203 -3.53 6.79 12.49
C PHE A 203 -4.47 7.70 13.28
N ALA A 204 -5.22 7.14 14.23
CA ALA A 204 -6.08 7.92 15.12
C ALA A 204 -5.29 8.95 15.94
N GLY A 205 -4.13 8.56 16.47
CA GLY A 205 -3.23 9.45 17.20
C GLY A 205 -2.70 10.60 16.35
N ASN A 206 -2.33 10.33 15.10
CA ASN A 206 -1.85 11.33 14.14
C ASN A 206 -2.95 12.34 13.76
N ILE A 207 -4.19 11.87 13.54
CA ILE A 207 -5.34 12.75 13.31
C ILE A 207 -5.61 13.60 14.55
N ALA A 208 -5.63 12.99 15.75
CA ALA A 208 -5.86 13.72 16.99
C ALA A 208 -4.75 14.76 17.27
N ALA A 209 -3.51 14.48 16.87
CA ALA A 209 -2.42 15.45 16.91
C ALA A 209 -2.61 16.58 15.90
N ALA A 210 -3.03 16.28 14.67
CA ALA A 210 -3.30 17.28 13.64
C ALA A 210 -4.45 18.23 14.04
N VAL A 211 -5.51 17.70 14.66
CA VAL A 211 -6.64 18.47 15.19
C VAL A 211 -6.17 19.40 16.32
N ARG A 212 -5.41 18.88 17.30
CA ARG A 212 -4.91 19.68 18.43
C ARG A 212 -3.86 20.72 18.03
N GLY A 213 -2.99 20.37 17.09
CA GLY A 213 -1.92 21.24 16.59
C GLY A 213 -2.39 22.29 15.58
N GLY A 214 -3.68 22.33 15.23
CA GLY A 214 -4.24 23.34 14.33
C GLY A 214 -3.86 23.19 12.86
N SER A 215 -3.38 22.01 12.44
CA SER A 215 -2.95 21.74 11.07
C SER A 215 -4.15 21.48 10.14
N LYS A 216 -4.98 22.51 9.94
CA LYS A 216 -6.24 22.42 9.20
C LYS A 216 -6.02 21.96 7.75
N ALA A 217 -4.95 22.41 7.11
CA ALA A 217 -4.62 22.06 5.73
C ALA A 217 -4.23 20.58 5.57
N GLN A 218 -3.41 20.03 6.47
CA GLN A 218 -3.02 18.62 6.41
C GLN A 218 -4.20 17.70 6.71
N LEU A 219 -5.04 18.08 7.67
CA LEU A 219 -6.28 17.36 7.96
C LEU A 219 -7.23 17.42 6.75
N ALA A 220 -7.40 18.59 6.13
CA ALA A 220 -8.23 18.75 4.94
C ALA A 220 -7.75 17.90 3.76
N ALA A 221 -6.44 17.87 3.52
CA ALA A 221 -5.82 17.05 2.49
C ALA A 221 -6.03 15.55 2.77
N LEU A 222 -5.67 15.08 3.97
CA LEU A 222 -5.84 13.66 4.37
C LEU A 222 -7.30 13.22 4.21
N VAL A 223 -8.25 14.01 4.71
CA VAL A 223 -9.67 13.68 4.62
C VAL A 223 -10.13 13.71 3.16
N GLY A 224 -9.76 14.73 2.39
CA GLY A 224 -10.09 14.83 0.97
C GLY A 224 -9.53 13.68 0.14
N ASP A 225 -8.32 13.22 0.45
CA ASP A 225 -7.69 12.05 -0.18
C ASP A 225 -8.47 10.77 0.11
N LEU A 226 -8.94 10.58 1.35
CA LEU A 226 -9.77 9.43 1.70
C LEU A 226 -11.14 9.46 1.03
N GLY A 227 -11.74 10.64 0.85
CA GLY A 227 -12.97 10.76 0.08
C GLY A 227 -12.76 10.51 -1.41
N THR A 228 -11.62 10.93 -1.94
CA THR A 228 -11.23 10.64 -3.32
C THR A 228 -11.00 9.13 -3.50
N ALA A 229 -10.29 8.48 -2.58
CA ALA A 229 -10.13 7.04 -2.56
C ALA A 229 -11.48 6.31 -2.49
N GLY A 230 -12.36 6.71 -1.57
CA GLY A 230 -13.70 6.15 -1.40
C GLY A 230 -14.55 6.27 -2.66
N SER A 231 -14.52 7.43 -3.33
CA SER A 231 -15.30 7.67 -4.55
C SER A 231 -14.75 6.96 -5.78
N LYS A 232 -13.44 6.68 -5.86
CA LYS A 232 -12.80 6.06 -7.03
C LYS A 232 -12.65 4.55 -6.91
N ALA A 233 -12.33 4.05 -5.72
CA ALA A 233 -12.08 2.63 -5.48
C ALA A 233 -13.22 1.92 -4.74
N GLY A 234 -14.18 2.66 -4.19
CA GLY A 234 -15.21 2.12 -3.31
C GLY A 234 -14.76 2.06 -1.85
N THR A 235 -15.74 1.94 -0.95
CA THR A 235 -15.55 1.96 0.50
C THR A 235 -14.76 0.75 0.99
N ARG A 236 -15.03 -0.43 0.43
CA ARG A 236 -14.37 -1.70 0.83
C ARG A 236 -12.88 -1.70 0.49
N ALA A 237 -12.53 -1.27 -0.73
CA ALA A 237 -11.16 -1.07 -1.16
C ALA A 237 -10.44 -0.04 -0.30
N THR A 238 -11.14 1.06 0.02
CA THR A 238 -10.60 2.12 0.87
C THR A 238 -10.38 1.63 2.30
N PHE A 239 -11.28 0.83 2.88
CA PHE A 239 -11.10 0.26 4.22
C PHE A 239 -9.97 -0.77 4.25
N ALA A 240 -9.88 -1.63 3.24
CA ALA A 240 -8.77 -2.55 3.07
C ALA A 240 -7.43 -1.79 3.00
N GLY A 241 -7.39 -0.69 2.24
CA GLY A 241 -6.22 0.17 2.15
C GLY A 241 -5.91 0.90 3.46
N LEU A 242 -6.94 1.41 4.14
CA LEU A 242 -6.81 2.20 5.38
C LEU A 242 -6.19 1.39 6.52
N ARG A 243 -6.40 0.06 6.58
CA ARG A 243 -5.72 -0.85 7.54
C ARG A 243 -4.19 -0.77 7.48
N HIS A 244 -3.67 -0.23 6.40
CA HIS A 244 -2.24 -0.08 6.15
C HIS A 244 -1.79 1.39 6.19
N VAL A 245 -2.71 2.36 6.25
CA VAL A 245 -2.40 3.79 6.27
C VAL A 245 -2.26 4.29 7.71
N ASP A 246 -1.09 4.84 8.04
CA ASP A 246 -0.82 5.42 9.36
C ASP A 246 -0.79 6.97 9.36
N ASP A 247 -0.69 7.61 8.20
CA ASP A 247 -0.48 9.05 8.06
C ASP A 247 -1.11 9.66 6.79
N ALA A 248 -0.97 10.98 6.63
CA ALA A 248 -1.48 11.71 5.46
C ALA A 248 -0.81 11.27 4.15
N ALA A 249 0.48 10.93 4.19
CA ALA A 249 1.19 10.43 3.02
C ALA A 249 0.63 9.08 2.55
N GLY A 250 0.30 8.18 3.49
CA GLY A 250 -0.39 6.93 3.17
C GLY A 250 -1.78 7.14 2.56
N ALA A 251 -2.55 8.10 3.09
CA ALA A 251 -3.86 8.46 2.53
C ALA A 251 -3.74 9.00 1.09
N ALA A 252 -2.76 9.86 0.83
CA ALA A 252 -2.47 10.38 -0.51
C ALA A 252 -2.07 9.27 -1.49
N ARG A 253 -1.23 8.31 -1.06
CA ARG A 253 -0.87 7.14 -1.88
C ARG A 253 -2.08 6.26 -2.19
N LEU A 254 -2.95 6.05 -1.21
CA LEU A 254 -4.19 5.30 -1.41
C LEU A 254 -5.13 6.01 -2.39
N SER A 255 -5.27 7.34 -2.28
CA SER A 255 -6.01 8.19 -3.22
C SER A 255 -5.45 8.08 -4.64
N ALA A 256 -4.13 8.20 -4.82
CA ALA A 256 -3.47 8.08 -6.11
C ALA A 256 -3.66 6.68 -6.73
N LEU A 257 -3.53 5.63 -5.92
CA LEU A 257 -3.79 4.26 -6.37
C LEU A 257 -5.26 4.09 -6.81
N ALA A 258 -6.19 4.58 -6.01
CA ALA A 258 -7.62 4.52 -6.30
C ALA A 258 -7.97 5.26 -7.60
N GLN A 259 -7.38 6.42 -7.85
CA GLN A 259 -7.56 7.17 -9.09
C GLN A 259 -7.04 6.41 -10.31
N ALA A 260 -5.91 5.72 -10.18
CA ALA A 260 -5.29 5.00 -11.28
C ALA A 260 -5.93 3.62 -11.54
N LYS A 261 -6.33 2.91 -10.49
CA LYS A 261 -6.78 1.50 -10.57
C LYS A 261 -8.29 1.32 -10.43
N GLY A 262 -9.01 2.31 -9.89
CA GLY A 262 -10.48 2.28 -9.79
C GLY A 262 -10.99 1.03 -9.06
N GLY A 263 -11.94 0.31 -9.68
CA GLY A 263 -12.53 -0.92 -9.13
C GLY A 263 -11.54 -2.07 -8.85
N LYS A 264 -10.36 -2.05 -9.49
CA LYS A 264 -9.30 -3.05 -9.26
C LYS A 264 -8.52 -2.83 -7.99
N THR A 265 -8.65 -1.64 -7.38
CA THR A 265 -7.90 -1.25 -6.18
C THR A 265 -8.08 -2.26 -5.04
N LEU A 266 -9.27 -2.84 -4.89
CA LEU A 266 -9.53 -3.84 -3.87
C LEU A 266 -8.65 -5.10 -4.06
N ALA A 267 -8.61 -5.65 -5.27
CA ALA A 267 -7.72 -6.76 -5.62
C ALA A 267 -6.25 -6.38 -5.43
N VAL A 268 -5.84 -5.20 -5.90
CA VAL A 268 -4.45 -4.72 -5.75
C VAL A 268 -4.06 -4.66 -4.27
N VAL A 269 -4.87 -4.02 -3.43
CA VAL A 269 -4.64 -3.90 -1.99
C VAL A 269 -4.62 -5.27 -1.32
N LYS A 270 -5.53 -6.20 -1.67
CA LYS A 270 -5.54 -7.55 -1.10
C LYS A 270 -4.29 -8.34 -1.48
N THR A 271 -3.85 -8.24 -2.73
CA THR A 271 -2.71 -9.00 -3.26
C THR A 271 -1.39 -8.50 -2.69
N LEU A 272 -1.27 -7.17 -2.56
CA LEU A 272 -0.04 -6.50 -2.15
C LEU A 272 0.07 -6.35 -0.62
N GLY A 273 -1.03 -6.11 0.09
CA GLY A 273 -1.06 -5.97 1.54
C GLY A 273 -0.19 -4.82 2.08
N ARG A 274 0.16 -4.90 3.38
CA ARG A 274 0.85 -3.84 4.15
C ARG A 274 2.27 -3.54 3.63
N GLY A 275 3.03 -4.57 3.26
CA GLY A 275 4.47 -4.45 2.94
C GLY A 275 4.77 -3.92 1.53
N ALA A 276 3.79 -3.98 0.65
CA ALA A 276 3.94 -3.61 -0.75
C ALA A 276 3.53 -2.15 -0.99
N LEU A 277 2.43 -1.66 -0.38
CA LEU A 277 2.05 -0.24 -0.46
C LEU A 277 2.99 0.70 0.30
N PHE A 278 3.60 0.22 1.38
CA PHE A 278 4.50 0.99 2.21
C PHE A 278 5.92 0.51 1.99
N LEU A 279 6.62 1.30 1.18
CA LEU A 279 8.03 1.35 0.76
C LEU A 279 9.11 0.73 1.68
N THR A 280 8.84 0.39 2.94
CA THR A 280 9.83 -0.07 3.93
C THR A 280 10.53 -1.37 3.53
N GLU A 281 9.79 -2.35 3.00
CA GLU A 281 10.39 -3.62 2.60
C GLU A 281 11.20 -3.50 1.30
N ALA A 282 10.72 -2.67 0.36
CA ALA A 282 11.44 -2.36 -0.87
C ALA A 282 12.71 -1.53 -0.60
N MET A 283 12.69 -0.58 0.35
CA MET A 283 13.87 0.19 0.74
C MET A 283 14.89 -0.70 1.45
N ALA A 284 14.45 -1.60 2.33
CA ALA A 284 15.35 -2.53 2.99
C ALA A 284 16.01 -3.48 1.98
N LYS A 285 15.24 -3.98 1.01
CA LYS A 285 15.77 -4.78 -0.11
C LYS A 285 16.72 -3.96 -0.98
N LEU A 286 16.41 -2.71 -1.31
CA LEU A 286 17.33 -1.82 -2.04
C LEU A 286 18.62 -1.62 -1.24
N ALA A 287 18.53 -1.24 0.03
CA ALA A 287 19.69 -0.99 0.87
C ALA A 287 20.59 -2.23 0.95
N TYR A 288 20.00 -3.41 1.12
CA TYR A 288 20.70 -4.69 1.06
C TYR A 288 21.42 -4.89 -0.28
N TRP A 289 20.74 -4.66 -1.41
CA TRP A 289 21.35 -4.82 -2.74
C TRP A 289 22.41 -3.77 -3.05
N ILE A 290 22.26 -2.53 -2.57
CA ILE A 290 23.29 -1.48 -2.69
C ILE A 290 24.52 -1.89 -1.88
N ILE A 291 24.35 -2.35 -0.64
CA ILE A 291 25.45 -2.84 0.19
C ILE A 291 26.12 -4.04 -0.47
N ALA A 292 25.35 -5.01 -0.99
CA ALA A 292 25.88 -6.17 -1.70
C ALA A 292 26.64 -5.77 -2.98
N ALA A 293 26.14 -4.81 -3.74
CA ALA A 293 26.81 -4.27 -4.92
C ALA A 293 28.11 -3.54 -4.56
N ALA A 294 28.10 -2.71 -3.52
CA ALA A 294 29.29 -2.02 -3.03
C ALA A 294 30.37 -3.02 -2.57
N LEU A 295 29.99 -4.03 -1.79
CA LEU A 295 30.90 -5.10 -1.36
C LEU A 295 31.43 -5.91 -2.54
N ASN A 296 30.61 -6.17 -3.56
CA ASN A 296 31.02 -6.86 -4.77
C ASN A 296 32.07 -6.05 -5.57
N VAL A 297 31.84 -4.75 -5.75
CA VAL A 297 32.78 -3.84 -6.42
C VAL A 297 34.10 -3.74 -5.65
N LEU A 298 34.05 -3.58 -4.32
CA LEU A 298 35.25 -3.56 -3.48
C LEU A 298 36.03 -4.88 -3.57
N GLY A 299 35.33 -6.02 -3.56
CA GLY A 299 35.92 -7.34 -3.74
C GLY A 299 36.56 -7.52 -5.12
N LEU A 300 35.91 -7.02 -6.17
CA LEU A 300 36.44 -7.04 -7.54
C LEU A 300 37.72 -6.21 -7.66
N ILE A 301 37.74 -4.99 -7.13
CA ILE A 301 38.90 -4.09 -7.13
C ILE A 301 40.06 -4.73 -6.35
N ALA A 302 39.79 -5.27 -5.15
CA ALA A 302 40.79 -5.94 -4.34
C ALA A 302 41.38 -7.17 -5.03
N SER A 303 40.53 -7.97 -5.70
CA SER A 303 40.95 -9.17 -6.43
C SER A 303 41.79 -8.83 -7.66
N PHE A 304 41.41 -7.80 -8.41
CA PHE A 304 42.18 -7.28 -9.54
C PHE A 304 43.54 -6.74 -9.09
N ASN A 305 43.57 -5.91 -8.03
CA ASN A 305 44.83 -5.42 -7.47
C ASN A 305 45.74 -6.57 -6.99
N ALA A 306 45.17 -7.56 -6.29
CA ALA A 306 45.91 -8.74 -5.85
C ALA A 306 46.48 -9.56 -7.02
N MET A 307 45.74 -9.67 -8.13
CA MET A 307 46.19 -10.32 -9.36
C MET A 307 47.37 -9.55 -9.98
N VAL A 308 47.23 -8.22 -10.14
CA VAL A 308 48.28 -7.34 -10.70
C VAL A 308 49.56 -7.42 -9.85
N VAL A 309 49.42 -7.30 -8.53
CA VAL A 309 50.56 -7.42 -7.59
C VAL A 309 51.18 -8.82 -7.65
N ALA A 310 50.38 -9.89 -7.75
CA ALA A 310 50.90 -11.25 -7.89
C ALA A 310 51.68 -11.45 -9.21
N MET A 311 51.28 -10.76 -10.28
CA MET A 311 51.93 -10.80 -11.59
C MET A 311 53.24 -10.01 -11.62
N LEU A 312 53.30 -8.86 -10.95
CA LEU A 312 54.47 -7.97 -10.92
C LEU A 312 55.51 -8.32 -9.83
N ARG A 313 55.09 -8.94 -8.72
CA ARG A 313 55.97 -9.30 -7.60
C ARG A 313 57.18 -10.19 -7.98
N PRO A 314 57.09 -11.15 -8.92
CA PRO A 314 58.25 -11.89 -9.42
C PRO A 314 59.30 -10.99 -10.10
N MET A 315 58.87 -9.91 -10.77
CA MET A 315 59.75 -8.95 -11.44
C MET A 315 60.44 -8.01 -10.44
N TRP A 316 59.86 -7.80 -9.25
CA TRP A 316 60.45 -6.98 -8.18
C TRP A 316 61.51 -7.70 -7.33
N LYS A 317 61.73 -9.00 -7.51
CA LYS A 317 62.83 -9.69 -6.82
C LYS A 317 64.17 -9.23 -7.42
N LYS A 318 64.78 -8.20 -6.82
CA LYS A 318 66.20 -7.87 -7.04
C LYS A 318 67.03 -9.13 -6.83
N LYS A 319 67.82 -9.48 -7.85
CA LYS A 319 68.84 -10.55 -7.85
C LYS A 319 69.69 -10.38 -6.58
N ARG A 320 69.48 -11.21 -5.54
CA ARG A 320 70.34 -11.21 -4.35
C ARG A 320 71.76 -11.47 -4.85
N ARG A 321 72.66 -10.48 -4.71
CA ARG A 321 74.09 -10.67 -4.99
C ARG A 321 74.55 -11.83 -4.10
N ARG A 322 75.05 -12.91 -4.72
CA ARG A 322 75.64 -14.04 -4.00
C ARG A 322 76.83 -13.50 -3.19
N PRO A 323 76.98 -13.85 -1.90
CA PRO A 323 78.19 -13.50 -1.17
C PRO A 323 79.38 -14.20 -1.86
N GLN A 324 80.44 -13.44 -2.16
CA GLN A 324 81.70 -13.99 -2.65
C GLN A 324 82.34 -14.82 -1.52
N PRO A 325 82.87 -16.02 -1.81
CA PRO A 325 83.61 -16.78 -0.80
C PRO A 325 84.91 -16.06 -0.44
N LEU A 326 85.24 -16.06 0.86
CA LEU A 326 86.45 -15.46 1.42
C LEU A 326 87.72 -16.18 0.87
N PRO A 327 88.80 -15.43 0.54
CA PRO A 327 90.11 -16.04 0.34
C PRO A 327 90.72 -16.49 1.68
N ALA A 328 91.46 -17.60 1.62
CA ALA A 328 92.09 -18.31 2.74
C ALA A 328 93.23 -17.52 3.41
#